data_AF-A0A962F9N8-F1
#
_entry.id   AF-A0A962F9N8-F1
#
_cell.length_a   1.000
_cell.length_b   1.000
_cell.length_c   1.000
_cell.angle_alpha   90.00
_cell.angle_beta   90.00
_cell.angle_gamma   90.00
#
_symmetry.space_group_name_H-M   'P 1'
#
loop_
_entity.id
_entity.type
_entity.pdbx_description
1 polymer ?
#
loop_
_entity_poly.entity_id
_entity_poly.type
_entity_poly.pdbx_seq_one_letter_code
_entity_poly.pdbx_strand_id
1 'polypeptide(L)'
;MSDLQWTRKEHDHGAALARDCGVTPVFLSYNSGLHISQNGRAFADMLERLVAQWPTQVEEIVLLGHSMGGLVARSAVHYANLSGHGWTRKLSKMVFLGAPHHGAPLERIGSWVEGALGKIPYAAVFGRLGAVRSAGITDLRYGFLVDEDWRAADRCAHGDKARAVIPLPDRVACYAIAATTAKTTGGIWDQTIGDGLVQVASALGAHRDPALSLRFPREHTAILCETGHLDLLASQEAYATIRNWLEPA
;
A
#
# COMPACT_ATOMS: atom_id res chain seq x y z
N MET A 1 -1.83 5.11 -10.50
CA MET A 1 -3.15 5.60 -10.05
C MET A 1 -3.18 7.11 -10.28
N SER A 2 -4.27 7.68 -10.80
CA SER A 2 -4.46 9.14 -10.85
C SER A 2 -5.26 9.61 -9.64
N ASP A 3 -5.19 10.89 -9.29
CA ASP A 3 -5.87 11.53 -8.15
C ASP A 3 -7.40 11.26 -8.11
N LEU A 4 -8.01 11.00 -9.29
CA LEU A 4 -9.41 10.57 -9.45
C LEU A 4 -9.77 9.21 -8.82
N GLN A 5 -8.83 8.48 -8.21
CA GLN A 5 -9.07 7.15 -7.65
C GLN A 5 -9.15 7.12 -6.12
N TRP A 6 -8.80 8.20 -5.42
CA TRP A 6 -8.96 8.31 -3.96
C TRP A 6 -10.39 8.69 -3.55
N THR A 7 -11.07 9.49 -4.38
CA THR A 7 -12.47 9.84 -4.15
C THR A 7 -13.38 8.67 -4.54
N ARG A 8 -14.13 8.13 -3.58
CA ARG A 8 -15.10 7.04 -3.79
C ARG A 8 -16.33 7.25 -2.91
N LYS A 9 -17.52 7.03 -3.48
CA LYS A 9 -18.80 7.23 -2.76
C LYS A 9 -18.84 8.60 -2.06
N GLU A 10 -18.38 9.64 -2.76
CA GLU A 10 -18.30 11.03 -2.29
C GLU A 10 -17.36 11.27 -1.09
N HIS A 11 -16.52 10.28 -0.75
CA HIS A 11 -15.54 10.37 0.33
C HIS A 11 -14.11 10.30 -0.20
N ASP A 12 -13.23 11.08 0.42
CA ASP A 12 -11.78 11.06 0.20
C ASP A 12 -11.08 11.24 1.56
N HIS A 13 -10.30 10.23 1.97
CA HIS A 13 -9.62 10.25 3.27
C HIS A 13 -8.66 11.44 3.40
N GLY A 14 -7.91 11.78 2.35
CA GLY A 14 -6.97 12.89 2.38
C GLY A 14 -7.68 14.24 2.53
N ALA A 15 -8.76 14.45 1.79
CA ALA A 15 -9.57 15.67 1.90
C ALA A 15 -10.27 15.77 3.26
N ALA A 16 -10.74 14.65 3.83
CA ALA A 16 -11.35 14.62 5.15
C ALA A 16 -10.34 14.92 6.26
N LEU A 17 -9.15 14.30 6.22
CA LEU A 17 -8.07 14.59 7.15
C LEU A 17 -7.61 16.05 7.07
N ALA A 18 -7.59 16.64 5.87
CA ALA A 18 -7.26 18.05 5.72
C ALA A 18 -8.23 18.96 6.48
N ARG A 19 -9.53 18.66 6.40
CA ARG A 19 -10.58 19.41 7.11
C ARG A 19 -10.51 19.22 8.63
N ASP A 20 -10.32 17.99 9.07
CA ASP A 20 -10.50 17.64 10.49
C ASP A 20 -9.20 17.74 11.31
N CYS A 21 -8.04 17.54 10.67
CA CYS A 21 -6.72 17.52 11.33
C CYS A 21 -5.78 18.64 10.86
N GLY A 22 -6.19 19.48 9.90
CA GLY A 22 -5.37 20.61 9.42
C GLY A 22 -4.12 20.19 8.62
N VAL A 23 -4.07 18.96 8.12
CA VAL A 23 -2.96 18.48 7.27
C VAL A 23 -3.11 18.96 5.83
N THR A 24 -2.01 19.01 5.07
CA THR A 24 -2.05 19.29 3.63
C THR A 24 -1.92 17.98 2.84
N PRO A 25 -2.98 17.50 2.16
CA PRO A 25 -2.93 16.26 1.40
C PRO A 25 -2.16 16.48 0.09
N VAL A 26 -1.23 15.57 -0.21
CA VAL A 26 -0.51 15.50 -1.48
C VAL A 26 -0.70 14.11 -2.06
N PHE A 27 -1.18 14.04 -3.30
CA PHE A 27 -1.46 12.78 -3.97
C PHE A 27 -0.31 12.38 -4.90
N LEU A 28 0.05 11.10 -4.86
CA LEU A 28 1.09 10.53 -5.71
C LEU A 28 0.46 9.82 -6.91
N SER A 29 0.72 10.35 -8.10
CA SER A 29 0.49 9.64 -9.35
C SER A 29 1.75 8.88 -9.78
N TYR A 30 1.60 7.58 -10.05
CA TYR A 30 2.70 6.71 -10.48
C TYR A 30 2.22 5.64 -11.47
N ASN A 31 3.18 5.08 -12.21
CA ASN A 31 2.92 4.07 -13.23
C ASN A 31 2.88 2.67 -12.61
N SER A 32 1.66 2.18 -12.32
CA SER A 32 1.43 0.84 -11.75
C SER A 32 1.82 -0.32 -12.68
N GLY A 33 2.19 -0.04 -13.92
CA GLY A 33 2.76 -1.03 -14.84
C GLY A 33 4.25 -1.32 -14.58
N LEU A 34 4.97 -0.38 -13.95
CA LEU A 34 6.38 -0.55 -13.58
C LEU A 34 6.55 -1.37 -12.31
N HIS A 35 7.78 -1.86 -12.07
CA HIS A 35 8.12 -2.53 -10.83
C HIS A 35 7.89 -1.61 -9.62
N ILE A 36 7.51 -2.21 -8.49
CA ILE A 36 7.30 -1.49 -7.23
C ILE A 36 8.59 -0.77 -6.82
N SER A 37 9.75 -1.40 -7.04
CA SER A 37 11.05 -0.80 -6.75
C SER A 37 11.38 0.43 -7.60
N GLN A 38 10.96 0.44 -8.87
CA GLN A 38 11.14 1.59 -9.77
C GLN A 38 10.25 2.76 -9.34
N ASN A 39 8.98 2.47 -9.03
CA ASN A 39 8.06 3.47 -8.49
C ASN A 39 8.54 3.98 -7.12
N GLY A 40 9.08 3.12 -6.27
CA GLY A 40 9.65 3.47 -4.97
C GLY A 40 10.80 4.47 -5.07
N ARG A 41 11.78 4.20 -5.94
CA ARG A 41 12.88 5.16 -6.20
C ARG A 41 12.38 6.50 -6.71
N ALA A 42 11.55 6.48 -7.76
CA ALA A 42 11.00 7.70 -8.33
C ALA A 42 10.20 8.52 -7.30
N PHE A 43 9.45 7.84 -6.43
CA PHE A 43 8.75 8.47 -5.34
C PHE A 43 9.71 9.08 -4.30
N ALA A 44 10.73 8.33 -3.88
CA ALA A 44 11.74 8.82 -2.94
C ALA A 44 12.44 10.10 -3.42
N ASP A 45 12.82 10.15 -4.71
CA ASP A 45 13.49 11.29 -5.35
C ASP A 45 12.55 12.49 -5.54
N MET A 46 11.28 12.21 -5.84
CA MET A 46 10.27 13.26 -6.01
C MET A 46 9.88 13.88 -4.68
N LEU A 47 9.72 13.08 -3.62
CA LEU A 47 9.39 13.57 -2.29
C LEU A 47 10.52 14.42 -1.69
N GLU A 48 11.79 14.04 -1.92
CA GLU A 48 12.93 14.87 -1.51
C GLU A 48 12.90 16.25 -2.17
N ARG A 49 12.70 16.29 -3.49
CA ARG A 49 12.58 17.57 -4.22
C ARG A 49 11.38 18.38 -3.77
N LEU A 50 10.24 17.73 -3.53
CA LEU A 50 9.03 18.38 -3.07
C LEU A 50 9.23 19.03 -1.71
N VAL A 51 9.81 18.31 -0.75
CA VAL A 51 10.07 18.82 0.60
C VAL A 51 11.07 19.97 0.57
N ALA A 52 12.11 19.89 -0.26
CA ALA A 52 13.10 20.95 -0.42
C ALA A 52 12.51 22.24 -1.03
N GLN A 53 11.46 22.11 -1.84
CA GLN A 53 10.81 23.22 -2.54
C GLN A 53 9.46 23.61 -1.93
N TRP A 54 9.10 23.00 -0.80
CA TRP A 54 7.81 23.27 -0.16
C TRP A 54 7.76 24.74 0.29
N PRO A 55 6.64 25.46 0.07
CA PRO A 55 6.57 26.90 0.36
C PRO A 55 6.85 27.28 1.83
N THR A 56 6.67 26.32 2.74
CA THR A 56 6.89 26.47 4.18
C THR A 56 7.75 25.32 4.70
N GLN A 57 8.29 25.45 5.91
CA GLN A 57 9.00 24.35 6.55
C GLN A 57 8.04 23.18 6.78
N VAL A 58 8.32 22.03 6.15
CA VAL A 58 7.61 20.78 6.44
C VAL A 58 8.02 20.30 7.82
N GLU A 59 7.07 20.15 8.74
CA GLU A 59 7.35 19.68 10.12
C GLU A 59 7.28 18.16 10.22
N GLU A 60 6.27 17.58 9.58
CA GLU A 60 5.93 16.17 9.66
C GLU A 60 5.50 15.64 8.29
N ILE A 61 5.83 14.39 8.00
CA ILE A 61 5.37 13.66 6.83
C ILE A 61 4.66 12.39 7.30
N VAL A 62 3.47 12.16 6.77
CA VAL A 62 2.70 10.93 6.95
C VAL A 62 2.47 10.32 5.57
N LEU A 63 2.75 9.03 5.43
CA LEU A 63 2.44 8.29 4.20
C LEU A 63 1.20 7.43 4.39
N LEU A 64 0.16 7.69 3.58
CA LEU A 64 -1.04 6.87 3.52
C LEU A 64 -1.02 6.07 2.20
N GLY A 65 -0.90 4.74 2.29
CA GLY A 65 -0.80 3.87 1.13
C GLY A 65 -1.96 2.88 1.07
N HIS A 66 -2.78 2.96 0.02
CA HIS A 66 -3.79 1.93 -0.29
C HIS A 66 -3.22 0.88 -1.25
N SER A 67 -3.48 -0.39 -0.97
CA SER A 67 -3.12 -1.51 -1.86
C SER A 67 -1.64 -1.48 -2.28
N MET A 68 -1.34 -1.51 -3.58
CA MET A 68 0.01 -1.35 -4.15
C MET A 68 0.73 -0.10 -3.63
N GLY A 69 0.01 0.99 -3.37
CA GLY A 69 0.58 2.23 -2.83
C GLY A 69 1.31 2.03 -1.50
N GLY A 70 0.84 1.09 -0.66
CA GLY A 70 1.54 0.72 0.58
C GLY A 70 2.90 0.06 0.32
N LEU A 71 3.02 -0.77 -0.70
CA LEU A 71 4.29 -1.38 -1.10
C LEU A 71 5.24 -0.36 -1.74
N VAL A 72 4.71 0.53 -2.59
CA VAL A 72 5.47 1.64 -3.17
C VAL A 72 6.01 2.56 -2.07
N ALA A 73 5.21 2.88 -1.05
CA ALA A 73 5.65 3.68 0.09
C ALA A 73 6.79 3.00 0.87
N ARG A 74 6.68 1.69 1.15
CA ARG A 74 7.76 0.93 1.81
C ARG A 74 9.04 0.90 0.96
N SER A 75 8.90 0.69 -0.34
CA SER A 75 10.01 0.73 -1.28
C SER A 75 10.67 2.12 -1.32
N ALA A 76 9.88 3.19 -1.33
CA ALA A 76 10.39 4.56 -1.31
C ALA A 76 11.18 4.87 -0.03
N VAL A 77 10.68 4.46 1.14
CA VAL A 77 11.45 4.61 2.40
C VAL A 77 12.78 3.86 2.34
N HIS A 78 12.77 2.63 1.81
CA HIS A 78 13.99 1.84 1.63
C HIS A 78 15.01 2.58 0.75
N TYR A 79 14.62 3.03 -0.45
CA TYR A 79 15.54 3.73 -1.35
C TYR A 79 15.94 5.12 -0.88
N ALA A 80 15.05 5.82 -0.16
CA ALA A 80 15.36 7.10 0.46
C ALA A 80 16.43 6.96 1.54
N ASN A 81 16.37 5.90 2.35
CA ASN A 81 17.41 5.59 3.33
C ASN A 81 18.75 5.25 2.67
N LEU A 82 18.74 4.44 1.60
CA LEU A 82 19.95 4.14 0.83
C LEU A 82 20.59 5.39 0.20
N SER A 83 19.75 6.32 -0.26
CA SER A 83 20.19 7.56 -0.93
C SER A 83 20.45 8.72 0.04
N GLY A 84 20.23 8.52 1.35
CA GLY A 84 20.46 9.55 2.37
C GLY A 84 19.50 10.73 2.32
N HIS A 85 18.28 10.56 1.80
CA HIS A 85 17.30 11.63 1.64
C HIS A 85 16.91 12.26 2.98
N GLY A 86 16.70 13.57 2.99
CA GLY A 86 16.41 14.33 4.20
C GLY A 86 14.99 14.14 4.72
N TRP A 87 14.03 13.92 3.83
CA TRP A 87 12.61 13.80 4.20
C TRP A 87 12.32 12.62 5.15
N THR A 88 13.15 11.57 5.13
CA THR A 88 12.97 10.39 6.00
C THR A 88 13.07 10.73 7.48
N ARG A 89 13.77 11.81 7.85
CA ARG A 89 13.84 12.32 9.22
C ARG A 89 12.56 13.00 9.70
N LYS A 90 11.70 13.42 8.76
CA LYS A 90 10.39 14.04 9.02
C LYS A 90 9.24 13.04 8.91
N LEU A 91 9.51 11.83 8.40
CA LEU A 91 8.52 10.77 8.33
C LEU A 91 8.22 10.27 9.74
N SER A 92 7.00 10.49 10.21
CA SER A 92 6.56 10.08 11.54
C SER A 92 5.68 8.84 11.51
N LYS A 93 4.80 8.74 10.51
CA LYS A 93 3.76 7.71 10.43
C LYS A 93 3.63 7.14 9.03
N MET A 94 3.35 5.84 8.94
CA MET A 94 2.93 5.16 7.72
C MET A 94 1.66 4.37 7.98
N VAL A 95 0.62 4.60 7.19
CA VAL A 95 -0.67 3.92 7.33
C VAL A 95 -0.96 3.13 6.06
N PHE A 96 -1.16 1.83 6.22
CA PHE A 96 -1.40 0.89 5.12
C PHE A 96 -2.87 0.46 5.10
N LEU A 97 -3.55 0.72 3.98
CA LEU A 97 -4.94 0.33 3.76
C LEU A 97 -4.99 -0.85 2.80
N GLY A 98 -5.19 -2.07 3.33
CA GLY A 98 -5.25 -3.29 2.52
C GLY A 98 -4.00 -3.55 1.69
N ALA A 99 -2.81 -3.15 2.17
CA ALA A 99 -1.58 -3.33 1.40
C ALA A 99 -1.15 -4.81 1.38
N PRO A 100 -0.91 -5.43 0.20
CA PRO A 100 -0.55 -6.84 0.12
C PRO A 100 0.93 -7.07 0.49
N HIS A 101 1.30 -6.94 1.77
CA HIS A 101 2.69 -7.06 2.23
C HIS A 101 3.34 -8.41 1.93
N HIS A 102 2.55 -9.45 1.76
CA HIS A 102 3.01 -10.80 1.38
C HIS A 102 2.45 -11.24 0.03
N GLY A 103 2.01 -10.26 -0.75
CA GLY A 103 1.42 -10.45 -2.06
C GLY A 103 -0.07 -10.76 -2.03
N ALA A 104 -0.64 -10.86 -3.22
CA ALA A 104 -2.02 -11.26 -3.47
C ALA A 104 -2.09 -12.22 -4.69
N PRO A 105 -2.97 -13.23 -4.69
CA PRO A 105 -3.07 -14.15 -5.81
C PRO A 105 -3.36 -13.45 -7.14
N LEU A 106 -2.71 -13.91 -8.23
CA LEU A 106 -2.76 -13.23 -9.53
C LEU A 106 -4.16 -13.19 -10.11
N GLU A 107 -4.94 -14.25 -9.92
CA GLU A 107 -6.34 -14.33 -10.34
C GLU A 107 -7.18 -13.23 -9.68
N ARG A 108 -6.90 -12.88 -8.41
CA ARG A 108 -7.60 -11.80 -7.70
C ARG A 108 -7.14 -10.43 -8.18
N ILE A 109 -5.83 -10.25 -8.39
CA ILE A 109 -5.27 -8.99 -8.96
C ILE A 109 -5.83 -8.76 -10.36
N GLY A 110 -5.86 -9.80 -11.21
CA GLY A 110 -6.41 -9.74 -12.55
C GLY A 110 -7.89 -9.33 -12.55
N SER A 111 -8.72 -10.01 -11.75
CA SER A 111 -10.14 -9.64 -11.61
C SER A 111 -10.35 -8.21 -11.09
N TRP A 112 -9.50 -7.73 -10.18
CA TRP A 112 -9.55 -6.35 -9.70
C TRP A 112 -9.20 -5.35 -10.81
N VAL A 113 -8.12 -5.60 -11.57
CA VAL A 113 -7.73 -4.72 -12.68
C VAL A 113 -8.82 -4.70 -13.75
N GLU A 114 -9.38 -5.84 -14.12
CA GLU A 114 -10.50 -5.91 -15.06
C GLU A 114 -11.73 -5.15 -14.56
N GLY A 115 -12.08 -5.30 -13.28
CA GLY A 115 -13.19 -4.55 -12.66
C GLY A 115 -12.95 -3.05 -12.54
N ALA A 116 -11.70 -2.61 -12.36
CA ALA A 116 -11.31 -1.20 -12.34
C ALA A 116 -11.26 -0.59 -13.76
N LEU A 117 -10.74 -1.34 -14.74
CA LEU A 117 -10.65 -0.92 -16.15
C LEU A 117 -12.01 -0.93 -16.85
N GLY A 118 -12.95 -1.79 -16.44
CA GLY A 118 -14.32 -1.82 -16.96
C GLY A 118 -15.10 -0.51 -16.80
N LYS A 119 -14.58 0.45 -16.02
CA LYS A 119 -15.16 1.79 -15.80
C LYS A 119 -14.56 2.89 -16.67
N ILE A 120 -13.55 2.59 -17.49
CA ILE A 120 -12.93 3.56 -18.40
C ILE A 120 -13.40 3.25 -19.82
N PRO A 121 -14.10 4.17 -20.52
CA PRO A 121 -14.74 3.92 -21.81
C PRO A 121 -13.79 3.59 -22.98
N TYR A 122 -12.49 3.37 -22.73
CA TYR A 122 -11.50 2.98 -23.73
C TYR A 122 -10.45 1.96 -23.24
N ALA A 123 -10.55 1.49 -21.99
CA ALA A 123 -9.55 0.59 -21.42
C ALA A 123 -9.66 -0.86 -21.89
N ALA A 124 -10.81 -1.26 -22.44
CA ALA A 124 -11.06 -2.63 -22.89
C ALA A 124 -10.10 -3.11 -23.99
N VAL A 125 -9.57 -2.19 -24.81
CA VAL A 125 -8.66 -2.52 -25.93
C VAL A 125 -7.21 -2.78 -25.46
N PHE A 126 -6.81 -2.20 -24.31
CA PHE A 126 -5.46 -2.35 -23.75
C PHE A 126 -5.40 -3.26 -22.51
N GLY A 127 -6.53 -3.49 -21.84
CA GLY A 127 -6.58 -4.11 -20.50
C GLY A 127 -6.28 -5.61 -20.45
N ARG A 128 -6.58 -6.38 -21.50
CA ARG A 128 -6.55 -7.86 -21.43
C ARG A 128 -5.17 -8.50 -21.65
N LEU A 129 -4.26 -7.84 -22.36
CA LEU A 129 -2.93 -8.41 -22.69
C LEU A 129 -1.78 -7.82 -21.85
N GLY A 130 -1.88 -6.54 -21.46
CA GLY A 130 -0.81 -5.84 -20.72
C GLY A 130 -0.91 -5.92 -19.20
N ALA A 131 -2.13 -5.91 -18.63
CA ALA A 131 -2.32 -5.89 -17.19
C ALA A 131 -1.84 -7.18 -16.52
N VAL A 132 -2.24 -8.35 -17.03
CA VAL A 132 -1.89 -9.65 -16.41
C VAL A 132 -0.38 -9.97 -16.47
N ARG A 133 0.39 -9.19 -17.25
CA ARG A 133 1.85 -9.37 -17.45
C ARG A 133 2.68 -8.16 -17.04
N SER A 134 2.11 -7.14 -16.42
CA SER A 134 2.91 -5.98 -16.02
C SER A 134 3.87 -6.33 -14.89
N ALA A 135 5.00 -5.60 -14.85
CA ALA A 135 6.00 -5.74 -13.80
C ALA A 135 5.39 -5.47 -12.41
N GLY A 136 4.59 -4.41 -12.28
CA GLY A 136 3.93 -4.06 -11.01
C GLY A 136 2.92 -5.11 -10.52
N ILE A 137 2.21 -5.78 -11.42
CA ILE A 137 1.25 -6.85 -11.06
C ILE A 137 2.00 -8.13 -10.67
N THR A 138 3.13 -8.41 -11.32
CA THR A 138 4.02 -9.50 -10.91
C THR A 138 4.60 -9.23 -9.52
N ASP A 139 5.06 -8.01 -9.26
CA ASP A 139 5.59 -7.62 -7.94
C ASP A 139 4.50 -7.69 -6.87
N LEU A 140 3.26 -7.26 -7.16
CA LEU A 140 2.13 -7.41 -6.24
C LEU A 140 1.82 -8.85 -5.91
N ARG A 141 2.00 -9.78 -6.86
CA ARG A 141 1.73 -11.19 -6.61
C ARG A 141 2.62 -11.74 -5.50
N TYR A 142 3.86 -11.29 -5.45
CA TYR A 142 4.89 -11.80 -4.53
C TYR A 142 5.25 -10.83 -3.39
N GLY A 143 4.70 -9.61 -3.41
CA GLY A 143 5.04 -8.55 -2.47
C GLY A 143 6.50 -8.08 -2.61
N PHE A 144 7.00 -7.95 -3.84
CA PHE A 144 8.36 -7.47 -4.12
C PHE A 144 8.47 -5.96 -3.88
N LEU A 145 9.63 -5.55 -3.36
CA LEU A 145 9.89 -4.17 -2.95
C LEU A 145 11.18 -3.61 -3.55
N VAL A 146 12.17 -4.46 -3.85
CA VAL A 146 13.50 -4.06 -4.32
C VAL A 146 13.83 -4.70 -5.67
N ASP A 147 14.86 -4.18 -6.36
CA ASP A 147 15.22 -4.68 -7.69
C ASP A 147 15.71 -6.12 -7.66
N GLU A 148 16.37 -6.48 -6.57
CA GLU A 148 16.95 -7.79 -6.33
C GLU A 148 15.87 -8.87 -6.34
N ASP A 149 14.67 -8.56 -5.86
CA ASP A 149 13.54 -9.49 -5.77
C ASP A 149 13.15 -10.04 -7.15
N TRP A 150 12.89 -9.15 -8.12
CA TRP A 150 12.45 -9.56 -9.44
C TRP A 150 13.61 -9.99 -10.34
N ARG A 151 14.81 -9.43 -10.17
CA ARG A 151 16.01 -9.87 -10.91
C ARG A 151 16.46 -11.28 -10.49
N ALA A 152 16.32 -11.65 -9.23
CA ALA A 152 16.58 -13.02 -8.76
C ALA A 152 15.49 -13.99 -9.25
N ALA A 153 14.24 -13.54 -9.25
CA ALA A 153 13.10 -14.29 -9.73
C ALA A 153 13.16 -14.65 -11.23
N ASP A 154 13.68 -13.76 -12.08
CA ASP A 154 13.85 -14.06 -13.52
C ASP A 154 14.95 -15.12 -13.78
N ARG A 155 15.81 -15.36 -12.79
CA ARG A 155 16.88 -16.37 -12.86
C ARG A 155 16.46 -17.74 -12.32
N CYS A 156 15.38 -17.82 -11.54
CA CYS A 156 14.89 -19.07 -10.94
C CYS A 156 13.56 -19.49 -11.60
N ALA A 157 13.62 -20.51 -12.47
CA ALA A 157 12.48 -20.96 -13.26
C ALA A 157 11.40 -21.73 -12.48
N HIS A 158 11.66 -22.19 -11.25
CA HIS A 158 10.74 -23.06 -10.49
C HIS A 158 10.88 -22.85 -8.96
N GLY A 159 9.77 -22.57 -8.28
CA GLY A 159 9.64 -22.66 -6.82
C GLY A 159 10.05 -21.38 -6.06
N ASP A 160 9.27 -21.04 -5.03
CA ASP A 160 9.35 -19.85 -4.14
C ASP A 160 10.46 -18.85 -4.46
N LYS A 161 10.06 -17.76 -5.14
CA LYS A 161 10.96 -16.65 -5.44
C LYS A 161 11.42 -16.02 -4.13
N ALA A 162 12.68 -16.25 -3.77
CA ALA A 162 13.32 -15.62 -2.61
C ALA A 162 13.20 -14.09 -2.75
N ARG A 163 12.53 -13.47 -1.78
CA ARG A 163 12.40 -12.01 -1.68
C ARG A 163 13.23 -11.49 -0.52
N ALA A 164 13.77 -10.30 -0.67
CA ALA A 164 14.46 -9.58 0.38
C ALA A 164 13.50 -9.30 1.55
N VAL A 165 14.00 -9.51 2.76
CA VAL A 165 13.30 -9.14 3.98
C VAL A 165 13.54 -7.66 4.23
N ILE A 166 12.58 -6.83 3.85
CA ILE A 166 12.62 -5.39 4.16
C ILE A 166 11.75 -5.14 5.40
N PRO A 167 12.33 -4.86 6.59
CA PRO A 167 11.54 -4.61 7.79
C PRO A 167 10.78 -3.28 7.70
N LEU A 168 9.88 -3.04 8.65
CA LEU A 168 9.31 -1.70 8.85
C LEU A 168 10.39 -0.76 9.40
N PRO A 169 10.35 0.55 9.07
CA PRO A 169 11.30 1.53 9.59
C PRO A 169 11.19 1.71 11.12
N ASP A 170 12.31 1.57 11.83
CA ASP A 170 12.36 1.51 13.31
C ASP A 170 11.82 2.76 14.04
N ARG A 171 11.89 3.94 13.41
CA ARG A 171 11.54 5.23 14.02
C ARG A 171 10.22 5.82 13.53
N VAL A 172 9.45 5.04 12.80
CA VAL A 172 8.21 5.48 12.15
C VAL A 172 7.08 4.60 12.63
N ALA A 173 6.03 5.22 13.18
CA ALA A 173 4.86 4.49 13.61
C ALA A 173 4.12 3.93 12.38
N CYS A 174 4.16 2.62 12.24
CA CYS A 174 3.55 1.91 11.12
C CYS A 174 2.21 1.29 11.57
N TYR A 175 1.17 1.52 10.77
CA TYR A 175 -0.20 1.08 11.04
C TYR A 175 -0.76 0.31 9.86
N ALA A 176 -1.60 -0.70 10.12
CA ALA A 176 -2.19 -1.55 9.09
C ALA A 176 -3.70 -1.74 9.32
N ILE A 177 -4.49 -1.40 8.29
CA ILE A 177 -5.91 -1.72 8.23
C ILE A 177 -6.10 -2.84 7.22
N ALA A 178 -6.57 -3.98 7.70
CA ALA A 178 -7.09 -5.06 6.86
C ALA A 178 -8.61 -4.92 6.74
N ALA A 179 -9.15 -5.44 5.63
CA ALA A 179 -10.58 -5.61 5.48
C ALA A 179 -10.90 -7.08 5.18
N THR A 180 -12.12 -7.48 5.53
CA THR A 180 -12.66 -8.79 5.24
C THR A 180 -14.13 -8.67 4.82
N THR A 181 -14.56 -9.50 3.88
CA THR A 181 -15.98 -9.59 3.51
C THR A 181 -16.79 -10.44 4.50
N ALA A 182 -16.13 -11.04 5.51
CA ALA A 182 -16.80 -11.79 6.57
C ALA A 182 -17.55 -10.86 7.53
N LYS A 183 -18.60 -11.39 8.18
CA LYS A 183 -19.43 -10.66 9.15
C LYS A 183 -18.79 -10.48 10.52
N THR A 184 -17.89 -11.39 10.91
CA THR A 184 -17.28 -11.40 12.25
C THR A 184 -15.82 -11.81 12.16
N THR A 185 -15.00 -11.32 13.10
CA THR A 185 -13.64 -11.80 13.36
C THR A 185 -13.65 -12.80 14.52
N GLY A 186 -13.04 -13.98 14.36
CA GLY A 186 -13.00 -15.03 15.38
C GLY A 186 -12.71 -16.47 14.91
N GLY A 187 -12.60 -16.76 13.61
CA GLY A 187 -12.30 -18.09 13.07
C GLY A 187 -10.91 -18.24 12.46
N ILE A 188 -10.38 -19.47 12.41
CA ILE A 188 -9.13 -19.83 11.70
C ILE A 188 -9.16 -19.35 10.22
N TRP A 189 -10.36 -19.28 9.63
CA TRP A 189 -10.59 -18.84 8.26
C TRP A 189 -10.47 -17.32 8.06
N ASP A 190 -10.57 -16.49 9.10
CA ASP A 190 -10.63 -15.04 8.95
C ASP A 190 -9.30 -14.41 8.54
N GLN A 191 -8.18 -15.10 8.82
CA GLN A 191 -6.88 -14.69 8.30
C GLN A 191 -6.75 -14.92 6.79
N THR A 192 -7.54 -15.85 6.24
CA THR A 192 -7.53 -16.25 4.83
C THR A 192 -8.64 -15.56 4.01
N ILE A 193 -9.74 -15.18 4.65
CA ILE A 193 -10.84 -14.43 4.04
C ILE A 193 -10.48 -12.95 4.06
N GLY A 194 -10.02 -12.48 2.90
CA GLY A 194 -9.67 -11.09 2.67
C GLY A 194 -10.84 -10.21 2.25
N ASP A 195 -10.47 -9.05 1.74
CA ASP A 195 -11.37 -8.01 1.21
C ASP A 195 -11.81 -8.25 -0.25
N GLY A 196 -11.67 -9.50 -0.72
CA GLY A 196 -11.85 -9.91 -2.12
C GLY A 196 -10.56 -9.86 -2.95
N LEU A 197 -9.52 -9.13 -2.51
CA LEU A 197 -8.23 -9.04 -3.20
C LEU A 197 -7.08 -9.52 -2.31
N VAL A 198 -6.94 -8.91 -1.14
CA VAL A 198 -5.82 -9.09 -0.22
C VAL A 198 -6.31 -9.85 1.01
N GLN A 199 -5.60 -10.92 1.36
CA GLN A 199 -5.89 -11.68 2.58
C GLN A 199 -5.55 -10.86 3.83
N VAL A 200 -6.34 -10.99 4.90
CA VAL A 200 -6.13 -10.27 6.17
C VAL A 200 -4.71 -10.48 6.70
N ALA A 201 -4.19 -11.71 6.66
CA ALA A 201 -2.81 -11.99 7.06
C ALA A 201 -1.77 -11.17 6.26
N SER A 202 -1.93 -11.08 4.94
CA SER A 202 -1.04 -10.30 4.07
C SER A 202 -1.17 -8.79 4.37
N ALA A 203 -2.40 -8.30 4.57
CA ALA A 203 -2.67 -6.90 4.90
C ALA A 203 -2.09 -6.48 6.27
N LEU A 204 -2.08 -7.38 7.25
CA LEU A 204 -1.49 -7.15 8.58
C LEU A 204 -0.01 -7.53 8.65
N GLY A 205 0.62 -7.89 7.52
CA GLY A 205 2.04 -8.29 7.49
C GLY A 205 2.34 -9.52 8.35
N ALA A 206 1.36 -10.40 8.55
CA ALA A 206 1.49 -11.65 9.27
C ALA A 206 1.91 -12.77 8.33
N HIS A 207 3.00 -13.45 8.68
CA HIS A 207 3.56 -14.54 7.90
C HIS A 207 3.86 -15.77 8.78
N ARG A 208 3.79 -16.97 8.19
CA ARG A 208 4.14 -18.23 8.90
C ARG A 208 5.62 -18.28 9.27
N ASP A 209 6.48 -17.82 8.38
CA ASP A 209 7.90 -17.57 8.66
C ASP A 209 8.05 -16.30 9.51
N PRO A 210 8.55 -16.38 10.75
CA PRO A 210 8.75 -15.23 11.64
C PRO A 210 9.73 -14.18 11.11
N ALA A 211 10.64 -14.54 10.18
CA ALA A 211 11.57 -13.62 9.56
C ALA A 211 10.88 -12.69 8.56
N LEU A 212 9.76 -13.12 7.96
CA LEU A 212 8.99 -12.35 6.99
C LEU A 212 7.84 -11.55 7.62
N SER A 213 7.53 -11.78 8.89
CA SER A 213 6.49 -11.07 9.62
C SER A 213 6.91 -9.63 9.94
N LEU A 214 6.04 -8.66 9.62
CA LEU A 214 6.30 -7.23 9.84
C LEU A 214 6.05 -6.78 11.28
N ARG A 215 5.43 -7.63 12.10
CA ARG A 215 5.24 -7.42 13.55
C ARG A 215 4.66 -6.05 13.91
N PHE A 216 3.60 -5.64 13.21
CA PHE A 216 2.83 -4.47 13.62
C PHE A 216 2.34 -4.64 15.07
N PRO A 217 2.47 -3.61 15.94
CA PRO A 217 1.84 -3.62 17.25
C PRO A 217 0.33 -3.81 17.12
N ARG A 218 -0.30 -4.52 18.07
CA ARG A 218 -1.72 -4.87 17.97
C ARG A 218 -2.60 -3.61 17.95
N GLU A 219 -2.24 -2.62 18.74
CA GLU A 219 -2.83 -1.28 18.80
C GLU A 219 -2.69 -0.48 17.50
N HIS A 220 -1.78 -0.88 16.62
CA HIS A 220 -1.57 -0.29 15.30
C HIS A 220 -2.22 -1.10 14.16
N THR A 221 -3.04 -2.09 14.52
CA THR A 221 -3.77 -2.91 13.56
C THR A 221 -5.27 -2.77 13.73
N ALA A 222 -5.99 -2.75 12.62
CA ALA A 222 -7.45 -2.80 12.60
C ALA A 222 -7.93 -3.78 11.52
N ILE A 223 -9.05 -4.45 11.78
CA ILE A 223 -9.72 -5.32 10.81
C ILE A 223 -11.15 -4.82 10.64
N LEU A 224 -11.50 -4.42 9.43
CA LEU A 224 -12.84 -3.99 9.07
C LEU A 224 -13.63 -5.16 8.49
N CYS A 225 -14.72 -5.53 9.14
CA CYS A 225 -15.65 -6.54 8.66
C CYS A 225 -16.55 -5.98 7.55
N GLU A 226 -17.19 -6.89 6.81
CA GLU A 226 -18.16 -6.57 5.75
C GLU A 226 -17.68 -5.49 4.76
N THR A 227 -16.36 -5.41 4.54
CA THR A 227 -15.71 -4.36 3.77
C THR A 227 -14.89 -4.97 2.64
N GLY A 228 -15.16 -4.51 1.41
CA GLY A 228 -14.37 -4.89 0.22
C GLY A 228 -13.13 -4.01 0.04
N HIS A 229 -12.18 -4.48 -0.78
CA HIS A 229 -10.85 -3.87 -0.94
C HIS A 229 -10.89 -2.39 -1.29
N LEU A 230 -11.79 -2.02 -2.19
CA LEU A 230 -11.96 -0.63 -2.59
C LEU A 230 -12.89 0.16 -1.67
N ASP A 231 -13.75 -0.52 -0.91
CA ASP A 231 -14.64 0.16 0.05
C ASP A 231 -13.86 0.71 1.26
N LEU A 232 -12.65 0.20 1.51
CA LEU A 232 -11.67 0.82 2.42
C LEU A 232 -11.46 2.32 2.12
N LEU A 233 -11.48 2.74 0.85
CA LEU A 233 -11.29 4.15 0.47
C LEU A 233 -12.46 5.06 0.84
N ALA A 234 -13.65 4.50 1.09
CA ALA A 234 -14.86 5.24 1.45
C ALA A 234 -15.41 4.87 2.84
N SER A 235 -14.72 3.98 3.56
CA SER A 235 -15.19 3.48 4.86
C SER A 235 -15.02 4.55 5.92
N GLN A 236 -16.12 4.91 6.58
CA GLN A 236 -16.11 5.83 7.72
C GLN A 236 -15.38 5.23 8.93
N GLU A 237 -15.44 3.92 9.10
CA GLU A 237 -14.68 3.21 10.14
C GLU A 237 -13.17 3.27 9.88
N ALA A 238 -12.77 3.11 8.61
CA ALA A 238 -11.37 3.26 8.21
C ALA A 238 -10.92 4.70 8.49
N TYR A 239 -11.73 5.68 8.08
CA TYR A 239 -11.44 7.10 8.32
C TYR A 239 -11.27 7.42 9.81
N ALA A 240 -12.22 7.00 10.65
CA ALA A 240 -12.15 7.22 12.10
C ALA A 240 -10.89 6.58 12.71
N THR A 241 -10.54 5.38 12.28
CA THR A 241 -9.31 4.70 12.71
C THR A 241 -8.06 5.48 12.32
N ILE A 242 -7.97 5.90 11.05
CA ILE A 242 -6.85 6.68 10.53
C ILE A 242 -6.72 8.01 11.30
N ARG A 243 -7.85 8.70 11.51
CA ARG A 243 -7.89 9.97 12.24
C ARG A 243 -7.37 9.81 13.66
N ASN A 244 -7.83 8.79 14.39
CA ASN A 244 -7.39 8.53 15.76
C ASN A 244 -5.88 8.22 15.84
N TRP A 245 -5.31 7.56 14.83
CA TRP A 245 -3.85 7.33 14.77
C TRP A 245 -3.05 8.59 14.40
N LEU A 246 -3.68 9.55 13.73
CA LEU A 246 -3.05 10.80 13.33
C LEU A 246 -3.08 11.86 14.42
N GLU A 247 -4.05 11.81 15.33
CA GLU A 247 -4.11 12.69 16.49
C GLU A 247 -2.78 12.66 17.29
N PRO A 248 -2.28 13.81 17.78
CA PRO A 248 -1.15 13.84 18.69
C PRO A 248 -1.50 13.09 19.97
N ALA A 249 -0.59 12.26 20.47
CA ALA A 249 -0.72 11.61 21.77
C ALA A 249 -0.68 12.60 22.93
#